data_AF-A0A7Y5IXJ1-F1
#
_entry.id   AF-A0A7Y5IXJ1-F1
#
_cell.length_a   1.000
_cell.length_b   1.000
_cell.length_c   1.000
_cell.angle_alpha   90.00
_cell.angle_beta   90.00
_cell.angle_gamma   90.00
#
_symmetry.space_group_name_H-M   'P 1'
#
loop_
_entity.id
_entity.type
_entity.pdbx_description
1 polymer ?
#
loop_
_entity_poly.entity_id
_entity_poly.type
_entity_poly.pdbx_seq_one_letter_code
_entity_poly.pdbx_strand_id
1 'polypeptide(L)'
;LSARTFEDEPAFAGLLRAHAANQVHWVLGLNPLDLCMLEGVGSSSRIHYHHLLAESPDHPRGAVPGAIPNGIAREPGNSDRPWFDFRDKIGSLPGAETCEPWLPHNAFFLLMLSAEL
;
A
#
# COMPACT_ATOMS: atom_id res chain seq x y z
N LEU A 1 -6.99 -9.07 16.11
CA LEU A 1 -6.38 -9.40 17.43
C LEU A 1 -6.83 -8.47 18.55
N SER A 2 -6.57 -7.16 18.48
CA SER A 2 -6.90 -6.21 19.56
C SER A 2 -8.38 -6.18 19.95
N ALA A 3 -9.30 -6.27 18.99
CA ALA A 3 -10.75 -6.29 19.29
C ALA A 3 -11.18 -7.47 20.19
N ARG A 4 -10.45 -8.60 20.18
CA ARG A 4 -10.72 -9.74 21.07
C ARG A 4 -10.31 -9.44 22.51
N THR A 5 -9.29 -8.62 22.71
CA THR A 5 -8.84 -8.19 24.05
C THR A 5 -9.89 -7.32 24.77
N PHE A 6 -10.77 -6.65 24.01
CA PHE A 6 -11.81 -5.76 24.53
C PHE A 6 -13.21 -6.33 24.30
N GLU A 7 -13.38 -7.65 24.30
CA GLU A 7 -14.67 -8.29 24.00
C GLU A 7 -15.78 -7.92 25.00
N ASP A 8 -15.42 -7.66 26.25
CA ASP A 8 -16.32 -7.17 27.30
C ASP A 8 -16.78 -5.72 27.08
N GLU A 9 -16.15 -5.00 26.14
CA GLU A 9 -16.48 -3.63 25.73
C GLU A 9 -16.94 -3.61 24.25
N PRO A 10 -18.15 -4.11 23.94
CA PRO A 10 -18.55 -4.43 22.57
C PRO A 10 -18.54 -3.22 21.62
N ALA A 11 -18.87 -2.03 22.12
CA ALA A 11 -18.81 -0.80 21.33
C ALA A 11 -17.36 -0.47 20.92
N PHE A 12 -16.41 -0.57 21.84
CA PHE A 12 -15.01 -0.29 21.56
C PHE A 12 -14.38 -1.37 20.67
N ALA A 13 -14.68 -2.65 20.94
CA ALA A 13 -14.29 -3.75 20.05
C ALA A 13 -14.83 -3.56 18.62
N GLY A 14 -16.05 -3.04 18.47
CA GLY A 14 -16.63 -2.67 17.18
C GLY A 14 -15.81 -1.60 16.45
N LEU A 15 -15.42 -0.53 17.15
CA LEU A 15 -14.56 0.53 16.59
C LEU A 15 -13.19 -0.01 16.17
N LEU A 16 -12.59 -0.91 16.94
CA LEU A 16 -11.31 -1.53 16.60
C LEU A 16 -11.38 -2.39 15.32
N ARG A 17 -12.47 -3.16 15.15
CA ARG A 17 -12.68 -3.93 13.91
C ARG A 17 -12.87 -3.01 12.71
N ALA A 18 -13.69 -1.97 12.85
CA ALA A 18 -13.88 -0.99 11.78
C ALA A 18 -12.56 -0.28 11.41
N HIS A 19 -11.74 0.05 12.41
CA HIS A 19 -10.42 0.64 12.18
C HIS A 19 -9.48 -0.32 11.44
N ALA A 20 -9.44 -1.60 11.82
CA ALA A 20 -8.63 -2.62 11.14
C ALA A 20 -9.07 -2.81 9.68
N ALA A 21 -10.38 -2.93 9.43
CA ALA A 21 -10.92 -3.03 8.08
C ALA A 21 -10.55 -1.81 7.22
N ASN A 22 -10.56 -0.60 7.78
CA ASN A 22 -10.14 0.61 7.08
C ASN A 22 -8.65 0.59 6.70
N GLN A 23 -7.77 -0.06 7.46
CA GLN A 23 -6.36 -0.24 7.06
C GLN A 23 -6.23 -1.15 5.83
N VAL A 24 -7.03 -2.22 5.77
CA VAL A 24 -7.08 -3.09 4.57
C VAL A 24 -7.64 -2.31 3.38
N HIS A 25 -8.75 -1.59 3.58
CA HIS A 25 -9.36 -0.78 2.52
C HIS A 25 -8.41 0.28 1.96
N TRP A 26 -7.61 0.92 2.83
CA TRP A 26 -6.59 1.90 2.42
C TRP A 26 -5.59 1.29 1.44
N VAL A 27 -5.05 0.11 1.74
CA VAL A 27 -4.11 -0.63 0.85
C VAL A 27 -4.80 -1.04 -0.45
N LEU A 28 -6.08 -1.42 -0.39
CA LEU A 28 -6.84 -1.91 -1.54
C LEU A 28 -7.54 -0.81 -2.36
N GLY A 29 -7.20 0.46 -2.13
CA GLY A 29 -7.59 1.56 -3.02
C GLY A 29 -8.67 2.50 -2.49
N LEU A 30 -9.22 2.26 -1.29
CA LEU A 30 -10.08 3.22 -0.61
C LEU A 30 -9.25 4.29 0.09
N ASN A 31 -8.55 5.08 -0.72
CA ASN A 31 -7.71 6.19 -0.31
C ASN A 31 -7.93 7.39 -1.26
N PRO A 32 -7.47 8.60 -0.91
CA PRO A 32 -7.71 9.81 -1.70
C PRO A 32 -7.19 9.77 -3.15
N LEU A 33 -6.33 8.81 -3.49
CA LEU A 33 -5.75 8.65 -4.82
C LEU A 33 -6.42 7.54 -5.65
N ASP A 34 -7.45 6.87 -5.14
CA ASP A 34 -8.11 5.73 -5.81
C ASP A 34 -7.09 4.68 -6.28
N LEU A 35 -6.08 4.43 -5.44
CA LEU A 35 -4.89 3.64 -5.79
C LEU A 35 -4.80 2.36 -4.97
N CYS A 36 -5.07 1.21 -5.57
CA CYS A 36 -4.76 -0.09 -4.98
C CYS A 36 -3.24 -0.28 -5.01
N MET A 37 -2.65 -0.49 -3.83
CA MET A 37 -1.21 -0.64 -3.64
C MET A 37 -0.76 -2.11 -3.67
N LEU A 38 -1.68 -3.07 -3.81
CA LEU A 38 -1.35 -4.48 -4.00
C LEU A 38 -1.16 -4.79 -5.49
N GLU A 39 0.09 -5.04 -5.91
CA GLU A 39 0.44 -5.30 -7.31
C GLU A 39 -0.33 -6.48 -7.90
N GLY A 40 -0.95 -6.26 -9.06
CA GLY A 40 -1.78 -7.24 -9.77
C GLY A 40 -3.27 -7.17 -9.42
N VAL A 41 -3.67 -6.27 -8.52
CA VAL A 41 -5.06 -6.07 -8.10
C VAL A 41 -5.52 -4.63 -8.36
N GLY A 42 -6.75 -4.46 -8.83
CA GLY A 42 -7.39 -3.14 -8.97
C GLY A 42 -6.57 -2.15 -9.82
N SER A 43 -6.39 -0.93 -9.30
CA SER A 43 -5.67 0.15 -9.96
C SER A 43 -4.13 0.10 -9.83
N SER A 44 -3.55 -0.98 -9.29
CA SER A 44 -2.09 -1.14 -9.12
C SER A 44 -1.29 -1.09 -10.42
N SER A 45 -1.93 -1.40 -11.56
CA SER A 45 -1.32 -1.25 -12.89
C SER A 45 -0.84 0.18 -13.20
N ARG A 46 -1.30 1.19 -12.45
CA ARG A 46 -0.86 2.59 -12.53
C ARG A 46 0.49 2.85 -11.83
N ILE A 47 1.02 1.88 -11.07
CA ILE A 47 2.25 2.03 -10.28
C ILE A 47 3.46 1.57 -11.11
N HIS A 48 4.46 2.45 -11.17
CA HIS A 48 5.84 2.11 -11.50
C HIS A 48 6.63 2.01 -10.19
N TYR A 49 7.42 0.96 -10.04
CA TYR A 49 8.09 0.62 -8.79
C TYR A 49 9.53 1.12 -8.79
N HIS A 50 9.99 1.58 -7.62
CA HIS A 50 11.40 1.80 -7.36
C HIS A 50 12.06 0.42 -7.13
N HIS A 51 12.36 -0.29 -8.21
CA HIS A 51 12.89 -1.65 -8.14
C HIS A 51 13.81 -1.95 -9.32
N LEU A 52 14.87 -2.73 -9.10
CA LEU A 52 15.87 -3.08 -10.14
C LEU A 52 15.27 -3.76 -11.37
N LEU A 53 14.12 -4.43 -11.23
CA LEU A 53 13.42 -5.01 -12.39
C LEU A 53 13.01 -3.95 -13.43
N ALA A 54 12.83 -2.68 -13.02
CA ALA A 54 12.52 -1.59 -13.94
C ALA A 54 13.66 -1.30 -14.95
N GLU A 55 14.87 -1.83 -14.71
CA GLU A 55 15.99 -1.77 -15.66
C GLU A 55 15.87 -2.81 -16.78
N SER A 56 15.01 -3.82 -16.62
CA SER A 56 14.74 -4.83 -17.65
C SER A 56 13.67 -4.34 -18.63
N PRO A 57 13.91 -4.40 -19.96
CA PRO A 57 12.89 -4.07 -20.96
C PRO A 57 11.60 -4.89 -20.86
N ASP A 58 11.69 -6.11 -20.33
CA ASP A 58 10.54 -7.01 -20.15
C ASP A 58 9.70 -6.66 -18.90
N HIS A 59 10.23 -5.82 -18.01
CA HIS A 59 9.58 -5.42 -16.75
C HIS A 59 9.60 -3.88 -16.60
N PRO A 60 9.02 -3.12 -17.53
CA PRO A 60 9.15 -1.66 -17.59
C PRO A 60 8.55 -0.91 -16.39
N ARG A 61 7.66 -1.55 -15.63
CA ARG A 61 7.13 -1.01 -14.36
C ARG A 61 7.94 -1.40 -13.13
N GLY A 62 8.91 -2.30 -13.24
CA GLY A 62 9.58 -2.90 -12.08
C GLY A 62 8.65 -3.73 -11.18
N ALA A 63 7.47 -4.08 -11.69
CA ALA A 63 6.40 -4.73 -10.92
C ALA A 63 6.79 -6.15 -10.48
N VAL A 64 6.49 -6.46 -9.22
CA VAL A 64 6.61 -7.80 -8.64
C VAL A 64 5.21 -8.24 -8.20
N PRO A 65 4.64 -9.32 -8.76
CA PRO A 65 3.30 -9.75 -8.42
C PRO A 65 3.06 -9.88 -6.91
N GLY A 66 1.97 -9.27 -6.42
CA GLY A 66 1.62 -9.27 -5.01
C GLY A 66 2.44 -8.33 -4.12
N ALA A 67 3.43 -7.60 -4.64
CA ALA A 67 4.19 -6.64 -3.86
C ALA A 67 3.32 -5.46 -3.38
N ILE A 68 3.66 -4.94 -2.20
CA ILE A 68 3.07 -3.71 -1.65
C ILE A 68 4.22 -2.69 -1.48
N PRO A 69 4.12 -1.50 -2.11
CA PRO A 69 5.13 -0.45 -1.97
C PRO A 69 4.99 0.30 -0.64
N ASN A 70 5.96 1.17 -0.34
CA ASN A 70 5.94 2.04 0.83
C ASN A 70 4.62 2.83 0.99
N GLY A 71 4.03 3.24 -0.13
CA GLY A 71 2.65 3.73 -0.18
C GLY A 71 2.55 5.25 -0.23
N ILE A 72 1.36 5.76 0.14
CA ILE A 72 1.04 7.18 0.06
C ILE A 72 1.78 7.96 1.15
N ALA A 73 2.55 8.95 0.74
CA ALA A 73 3.28 9.85 1.62
C ALA A 73 2.68 11.26 1.62
N ARG A 74 3.29 12.17 2.39
CA ARG A 74 3.01 13.60 2.27
C ARG A 74 3.71 14.17 1.05
N GLU A 75 3.01 15.00 0.28
CA GLU A 75 3.58 15.68 -0.89
C GLU A 75 4.84 16.49 -0.51
N PRO A 76 5.93 16.36 -1.29
CA PRO A 76 7.12 17.19 -1.12
C PRO A 76 6.78 18.69 -1.22
N GLY A 77 7.47 19.54 -0.45
CA GLY A 77 7.23 20.99 -0.47
C GLY A 77 6.15 21.49 0.50
N ASN A 78 5.69 20.64 1.43
CA ASN A 78 4.87 21.02 2.59
C ASN A 78 3.45 21.53 2.28
N SER A 79 2.80 20.94 1.28
CA SER A 79 1.41 21.24 0.90
C SER A 79 0.34 20.47 1.69
N ASP A 80 0.75 19.60 2.63
CA ASP A 80 -0.10 18.73 3.46
C ASP A 80 -1.14 17.91 2.67
N ARG A 81 -0.71 17.34 1.54
CA ARG A 81 -1.54 16.53 0.65
C ARG A 81 -1.02 15.09 0.57
N PRO A 82 -1.92 14.10 0.41
CA PRO A 82 -1.51 12.74 0.07
C PRO A 82 -0.84 12.74 -1.31
N TRP A 83 0.27 12.02 -1.43
CA TRP A 83 1.07 11.97 -2.64
C TRP A 83 1.61 10.57 -2.86
N PHE A 84 1.68 10.21 -4.14
CA PHE A 84 2.30 9.00 -4.63
C PHE A 84 3.05 9.35 -5.92
N ASP A 85 4.24 8.80 -6.11
CA ASP A 85 5.06 9.12 -7.27
C ASP A 85 4.63 8.31 -8.50
N PHE A 86 3.98 8.97 -9.46
CA PHE A 86 3.50 8.34 -10.69
C PHE A 86 4.48 8.49 -11.87
N ARG A 87 5.75 8.80 -11.63
CA ARG A 87 6.75 8.84 -12.71
C ARG A 87 6.86 7.47 -13.40
N ASP A 88 6.71 7.48 -14.72
CA ASP A 88 6.65 6.28 -15.59
C ASP A 88 7.75 6.25 -16.66
N LYS A 89 8.64 7.25 -16.66
CA LYS A 89 9.64 7.44 -17.71
C LYS A 89 10.87 6.54 -17.50
N ILE A 90 11.27 5.83 -18.56
CA ILE A 90 12.52 5.04 -18.62
C ILE A 90 13.72 5.90 -18.20
N GLY A 91 14.54 5.39 -17.29
CA GLY A 91 15.71 6.07 -16.73
C GLY A 91 15.40 7.09 -15.62
N SER A 92 14.13 7.25 -15.24
CA SER A 92 13.70 8.04 -14.08
C SER A 92 12.94 7.13 -13.11
N LEU A 93 13.67 6.44 -12.23
CA LEU A 93 13.05 5.67 -11.17
C LEU A 93 12.16 6.57 -10.30
N PRO A 94 10.92 6.13 -9.99
CA PRO A 94 10.08 6.85 -9.04
C PRO A 94 10.73 6.83 -7.66
N GLY A 95 10.29 7.73 -6.78
CA GLY A 95 10.84 7.91 -5.45
C GLY A 95 10.63 6.67 -4.60
N ALA A 96 11.70 6.20 -3.95
CA ALA A 96 11.64 5.03 -3.08
C ALA A 96 10.65 5.24 -1.93
N GLU A 97 10.52 6.48 -1.45
CA GLU A 97 9.63 6.90 -0.37
C GLU A 97 8.15 6.52 -0.57
N THR A 98 7.71 6.34 -1.81
CA THR A 98 6.34 5.89 -2.13
C THR A 98 6.31 4.58 -2.89
N CYS A 99 7.26 4.35 -3.80
CA CYS A 99 7.18 3.30 -4.82
C CYS A 99 8.09 2.09 -4.58
N GLU A 100 8.95 2.09 -3.55
CA GLU A 100 9.79 0.94 -3.26
C GLU A 100 8.96 -0.20 -2.63
N PRO A 101 8.93 -1.40 -3.24
CA PRO A 101 8.35 -2.57 -2.60
C PRO A 101 9.26 -3.03 -1.46
N TRP A 102 8.69 -3.25 -0.27
CA TRP A 102 9.45 -3.69 0.89
C TRP A 102 8.75 -4.86 1.60
N LEU A 103 9.49 -5.94 1.83
CA LEU A 103 8.97 -7.19 2.42
C LEU A 103 8.14 -7.01 3.69
N PRO A 104 8.45 -6.08 4.62
CA PRO A 104 7.63 -5.86 5.80
C PRO A 104 6.18 -5.51 5.49
N HIS A 105 5.90 -4.74 4.43
CA HIS A 105 4.53 -4.37 4.06
C HIS A 105 3.69 -5.61 3.74
N ASN A 106 4.25 -6.51 2.93
CA ASN A 106 3.65 -7.79 2.61
C ASN A 106 3.46 -8.68 3.86
N ALA A 107 4.48 -8.77 4.71
CA ALA A 107 4.42 -9.59 5.93
C ALA A 107 3.33 -9.12 6.89
N PHE A 108 3.23 -7.81 7.13
CA PHE A 108 2.19 -7.24 8.00
C PHE A 108 0.81 -7.29 7.35
N PHE A 109 0.70 -7.11 6.04
CA PHE A 109 -0.57 -7.25 5.34
C PHE A 109 -1.11 -8.68 5.43
N LEU A 110 -0.26 -9.69 5.22
CA LEU A 110 -0.63 -11.09 5.40
C LEU A 110 -1.06 -11.38 6.84
N LEU A 111 -0.33 -10.86 7.84
CA LEU A 111 -0.69 -11.01 9.25
C LEU A 111 -2.06 -10.38 9.54
N MET A 112 -2.32 -9.20 8.99
CA MET A 112 -3.60 -8.48 9.15
C MET A 112 -4.76 -9.29 8.58
N LEU A 113 -4.64 -9.78 7.34
CA LEU A 113 -5.67 -10.62 6.72
C LEU A 113 -5.90 -11.92 7.49
N SER A 114 -4.82 -12.54 7.97
CA SER A 114 -4.89 -13.79 8.76
C SER A 114 -5.50 -13.58 10.14
N ALA A 115 -5.58 -12.35 10.63
CA ALA A 115 -6.16 -12.01 11.92
C ALA A 115 -7.65 -11.59 11.83
N GLU A 116 -8.12 -11.24 10.62
CA GLU A 116 -9.52 -10.90 10.31
C GLU A 116 -10.32 -12.11 9.80
N LEU A 117 -9.64 -13.10 9.19
CA LEU A 117 -10.18 -14.44 8.88
C LEU A 117 -10.22 -15.34 10.13
#